data_AF-A0A3C0QRD1-F1
#
_entry.id   AF-A0A3C0QRD1-F1
#
_cell.length_a   1.000
_cell.length_b   1.000
_cell.length_c   1.000
_cell.angle_alpha   90.00
_cell.angle_beta   90.00
_cell.angle_gamma   90.00
#
_symmetry.space_group_name_H-M   'P 1'
#
loop_
_entity.id
_entity.type
_entity.pdbx_description
1 polymer ?
#
loop_
_entity_poly.entity_id
_entity_poly.type
_entity_poly.pdbx_seq_one_letter_code
_entity_poly.pdbx_strand_id
1 'polypeptide(L)' 'MKNEMLTLTSEWDKTFLKSDKVNHKKVTFHNRYGITLAADMYIPNHTEGRLPAIAVCGP' A
#
# COMPACT_ATOMS: atom_id res chain seq x y z
N MET A 1 -11.85 -7.39 -16.80
CA MET A 1 -11.99 -6.65 -15.53
C MET A 1 -11.74 -5.18 -15.83
N LYS A 2 -12.57 -4.27 -15.30
CA LYS A 2 -12.46 -2.84 -15.57
C LYS A 2 -11.52 -2.23 -14.54
N ASN A 3 -10.37 -1.70 -14.97
CA ASN A 3 -9.47 -1.00 -14.06
C ASN A 3 -10.07 0.38 -13.75
N GLU A 4 -10.61 0.54 -12.55
CA GLU A 4 -11.00 1.87 -12.06
C GLU A 4 -9.77 2.66 -11.66
N MET A 5 -9.69 3.91 -12.14
CA MET A 5 -8.62 4.83 -11.77
C MET A 5 -9.02 5.53 -10.47
N LEU A 6 -8.47 5.05 -9.35
CA LEU A 6 -8.65 5.69 -8.05
C LEU A 6 -7.78 6.94 -7.97
N THR A 7 -8.35 8.08 -7.54
CA THR A 7 -7.58 9.27 -7.20
C THR A 7 -6.91 9.06 -5.85
N LEU A 8 -5.59 8.91 -5.84
CA LEU A 8 -4.80 8.73 -4.63
C LEU A 8 -4.08 10.03 -4.29
N THR A 9 -4.16 10.46 -3.04
CA THR A 9 -3.37 11.62 -2.58
C THR A 9 -1.87 11.29 -2.59
N SER A 10 -1.05 12.27 -2.94
CA SER A 10 0.41 12.20 -2.84
C SER A 10 0.94 12.70 -1.50
N GLU A 11 0.09 13.37 -0.71
CA GLU A 11 0.46 13.90 0.59
C GLU A 11 0.52 12.81 1.66
N TRP A 12 1.29 13.07 2.71
CA TRP A 12 1.33 12.21 3.88
C TRP A 12 0.11 12.47 4.76
N ASP A 13 -0.92 11.64 4.58
CA ASP A 13 -2.24 11.75 5.20
C ASP A 13 -2.41 10.90 6.47
N LYS A 14 -1.30 10.41 7.06
CA LYS A 14 -1.35 9.45 8.18
C LYS A 14 -1.30 10.15 9.53
N THR A 15 -1.92 9.52 10.53
CA THR A 15 -1.98 9.99 11.92
C THR A 15 -0.67 9.82 12.69
N PHE A 16 0.39 9.33 12.03
CA PHE A 16 1.70 9.08 12.58
C PHE A 16 2.79 9.60 11.63
N LEU A 17 4.00 9.81 12.14
CA LEU A 17 5.11 10.31 11.34
C LEU A 17 5.61 9.28 10.32
N LYS A 18 6.01 9.77 9.14
CA LYS A 18 6.71 8.94 8.16
C LYS A 18 8.05 8.47 8.74
N SER A 19 8.40 7.21 8.50
CA SER A 19 9.67 6.63 8.94
C SER A 19 10.64 6.52 7.77
N ASP A 20 11.88 6.98 7.96
CA ASP A 20 12.97 6.85 6.97
C ASP A 20 13.57 5.44 6.90
N LYS A 21 13.07 4.50 7.70
CA LYS A 21 13.50 3.09 7.71
C LYS A 21 12.74 2.22 6.71
N VAL A 22 11.71 2.78 6.07
CA VAL A 22 10.83 2.05 5.15
C VAL A 22 10.57 2.86 3.88
N ASN A 23 10.46 2.14 2.76
CA ASN A 23 9.90 2.64 1.53
C ASN A 23 8.38 2.51 1.59
N HIS A 24 7.68 3.65 1.50
CA HIS A 24 6.22 3.71 1.47
C HIS A 24 5.73 4.00 0.05
N LYS A 25 4.70 3.26 -0.38
CA LYS A 25 3.99 3.53 -1.64
C LYS A 25 2.51 3.20 -1.51
N LYS A 26 1.67 3.95 -2.23
CA LYS A 26 0.27 3.58 -2.43
C LYS A 26 0.18 2.57 -3.57
N VAL A 27 -0.61 1.51 -3.38
CA VAL A 27 -0.83 0.45 -4.37
C VAL A 27 -2.31 0.23 -4.60
N THR A 28 -2.67 -0.31 -5.75
CA THR A 28 -4.02 -0.78 -6.03
C THR A 28 -4.01 -2.24 -6.47
N PHE A 29 -5.08 -2.96 -6.16
CA PHE A 29 -5.26 -4.34 -6.57
C PHE A 29 -6.75 -4.69 -6.65
N HIS A 30 -7.09 -5.71 -7.45
CA HIS A 30 -8.45 -6.19 -7.58
C HIS A 30 -8.71 -7.32 -6.58
N ASN A 31 -9.87 -7.29 -5.91
CA ASN A 31 -10.36 -8.46 -5.19
C ASN A 31 -11.08 -9.45 -6.15
N ARG A 32 -11.54 -10.59 -5.62
CA ARG A 32 -12.23 -11.64 -6.41
C ARG A 32 -13.52 -11.15 -7.10
N TYR A 33 -14.11 -10.06 -6.64
CA TYR A 33 -15.32 -9.45 -7.22
C TYR A 33 -15.00 -8.40 -8.30
N GLY A 34 -13.71 -8.17 -8.60
CA GLY A 34 -13.29 -7.17 -9.58
C GLY A 34 -13.31 -5.74 -9.05
N ILE A 35 -13.44 -5.54 -7.73
CA ILE A 35 -13.39 -4.21 -7.10
C ILE A 35 -11.92 -3.80 -6.94
N THR A 36 -11.57 -2.61 -7.41
CA THR A 36 -10.25 -2.01 -7.16
C THR A 36 -10.18 -1.49 -5.73
N LEU A 37 -9.23 -2.01 -4.96
CA LEU A 37 -8.90 -1.54 -3.61
C LEU A 37 -7.59 -0.77 -3.63
N ALA A 38 -7.49 0.26 -2.79
CA ALA A 38 -6.25 0.97 -2.52
C ALA A 38 -5.65 0.55 -1.16
N ALA A 39 -4.33 0.50 -1.06
CA ALA A 39 -3.63 0.23 0.19
C ALA A 39 -2.29 0.99 0.26
N ASP A 40 -1.80 1.24 1.47
CA ASP A 40 -0.44 1.72 1.73
C ASP A 40 0.48 0.52 1.98
N MET A 41 1.53 0.37 1.17
CA MET A 41 2.53 -0.68 1.29
C MET A 41 3.81 -0.12 1.90
N TYR A 42 4.32 -0.79 2.93
CA TYR A 42 5.56 -0.44 3.63
C TYR A 42 6.57 -1.58 3.45
N ILE A 43 7.76 -1.25 2.93
CA ILE A 43 8.83 -2.21 2.66
C ILE A 43 10.07 -1.74 3.43
N PRO A 44 10.74 -2.59 4.24
CA PRO A 44 11.99 -2.21 4.88
C PRO A 44 13.05 -1.73 3.88
N ASN A 45 13.83 -0.73 4.26
CA ASN A 45 14.96 -0.27 3.44
C ASN A 45 16.11 -1.28 3.48
N HIS A 46 16.96 -1.26 2.46
CA HIS A 46 18.18 -2.07 2.37
C HIS A 46 17.95 -3.59 2.46
N THR A 47 16.82 -4.07 1.95
CA THR A 47 16.50 -5.51 1.86
C THR A 47 16.33 -5.94 0.42
N GLU A 48 16.77 -7.15 0.09
CA GLU A 48 16.67 -7.73 -1.24
C GLU A 48 15.96 -9.10 -1.19
N GLY A 49 15.43 -9.53 -2.33
CA GLY A 49 14.76 -10.83 -2.46
C GLY A 49 13.33 -10.85 -1.91
N ARG A 50 12.80 -12.06 -1.73
CA ARG A 50 11.44 -12.26 -1.20
C ARG A 50 11.45 -12.17 0.32
N LEU A 51 10.58 -11.32 0.85
CA LEU A 51 10.40 -11.16 2.28
C LEU A 51 9.08 -11.79 2.73
N PRO A 52 9.00 -12.27 3.99
CA PRO A 52 7.71 -12.52 4.60
C PRO A 52 6.90 -11.22 4.65
N ALA A 53 5.58 -11.34 4.49
CA ALA A 53 4.67 -10.20 4.43
C ALA A 53 3.55 -10.36 5.46
N ILE A 54 3.05 -9.23 5.94
CA ILE A 54 1.90 -9.16 6.85
C ILE A 54 0.86 -8.24 6.19
N ALA A 55 -0.37 -8.73 6.08
CA ALA A 55 -1.52 -7.92 5.70
C ALA A 55 -2.22 -7.45 6.98
N VAL A 56 -2.38 -6.13 7.12
CA VAL A 56 -3.11 -5.51 8.24
C VAL A 56 -4.35 -4.83 7.66
N CYS A 57 -5.50 -5.13 8.23
CA CYS A 57 -6.75 -4.43 7.97
C CYS A 57 -7.42 -4.05 9.29
N GLY A 58 -8.14 -2.94 9.27
CA GLY A 58 -8.96 -2.43 10.38
C GLY A 58 -10.39 -2.15 9.89
N PRO A 59 -11.26 -1.64 10.76
CA PRO A 59 -12.69 -1.45 10.49
C PRO A 59 -12.98 -0.58 9.27
#